data_AF-A0A832QNK5-F1
#
_entry.id   AF-A0A832QNK5-F1
#
_cell.length_a   1.000
_cell.length_b   1.000
_cell.length_c   1.000
_cell.angle_alpha   90.00
_cell.angle_beta   90.00
_cell.angle_gamma   90.00
#
_symmetry.space_group_name_H-M   'P 1'
#
loop_
_entity.id
_entity.type
_entity.pdbx_description
1 polymer ?
#
loop_
_entity_poly.entity_id
_entity_poly.type
_entity_poly.pdbx_seq_one_letter_code
_entity_poly.pdbx_strand_id
1 'polypeptide(L)'
;MPIDVERYKRKIRRANPRFNLVPFIDILFTLLIFLVVTSSFQGINEGTSSSSGKPEPGETLGPSEYYLIPVAGLKKVIVNNVDKSEYIKNSAIAVHTRVLDEGEITIRPREGLIIIQTPPGFPVDKAVKSPA
;
A
#
# COMPACT_ATOMS: atom_id res chain seq x y z
N MET A 1 45.55 -49.08 8.48
CA MET A 1 44.50 -49.60 9.39
C MET A 1 43.17 -49.47 8.66
N PRO A 2 42.56 -50.57 8.16
CA PRO A 2 41.30 -50.48 7.43
C PRO A 2 40.13 -50.21 8.38
N ILE A 3 39.24 -49.30 8.00
CA ILE A 3 38.02 -48.97 8.76
C ILE A 3 37.04 -50.14 8.67
N ASP A 4 36.58 -50.64 9.83
CA ASP A 4 35.54 -51.66 9.94
C ASP A 4 34.15 -51.03 9.77
N VAL A 5 33.66 -51.08 8.54
CA VAL A 5 32.36 -50.57 8.10
C VAL A 5 31.17 -51.30 8.72
N GLU A 6 31.34 -52.55 9.17
CA GLU A 6 30.23 -53.34 9.72
C GLU A 6 29.87 -52.93 11.15
N ARG A 7 30.89 -52.60 11.96
CA ARG A 7 30.67 -52.01 13.29
C ARG A 7 29.97 -50.66 13.20
N TYR A 8 30.36 -49.83 12.23
CA TYR A 8 29.76 -48.52 12.02
C TYR A 8 28.28 -48.62 11.61
N LYS A 9 27.96 -49.52 10.67
CA LYS A 9 26.58 -49.78 10.22
C LYS A 9 25.67 -50.29 11.35
N ARG A 10 26.19 -51.15 12.23
CA ARG A 10 25.45 -51.63 13.42
C ARG A 10 25.18 -50.53 14.45
N LYS A 11 26.08 -49.56 14.59
CA LYS A 11 25.91 -48.42 15.50
C LYS A 11 24.79 -47.49 15.05
N ILE A 12 24.68 -47.24 13.74
CA ILE A 12 23.63 -46.37 13.16
C ILE A 12 22.25 -47.04 13.24
N ARG A 13 22.14 -48.34 12.93
CA ARG A 13 20.84 -49.04 12.95
C ARG A 13 20.19 -49.14 14.34
N ARG A 14 20.96 -49.01 15.43
CA ARG A 14 20.42 -48.96 16.79
C ARG A 14 20.05 -47.56 17.26
N ALA A 15 20.55 -46.53 16.58
CA ALA A 15 20.15 -45.16 16.82
C ALA A 15 18.84 -44.92 16.06
N ASN A 16 17.70 -45.25 16.69
CA ASN A 16 16.41 -44.69 16.29
C ASN A 16 16.33 -43.28 16.89
N PRO A 17 16.57 -42.20 16.13
CA PRO A 17 16.47 -40.86 16.65
C PRO A 17 15.02 -40.60 17.05
N ARG A 18 14.78 -40.41 18.35
CA ARG A 18 13.49 -39.94 18.86
C ARG A 18 13.51 -38.42 18.76
N PHE A 19 12.85 -37.87 17.75
CA PHE A 19 12.69 -36.43 17.62
C PHE A 19 11.70 -35.93 18.66
N ASN A 20 12.05 -34.85 19.36
CA ASN A 20 11.13 -34.21 20.28
C ASN A 20 10.18 -33.31 19.48
N LEU A 21 8.91 -33.73 19.35
CA LEU A 21 7.93 -33.01 18.54
C LEU A 21 7.46 -31.70 19.19
N VAL A 22 7.55 -31.59 20.52
CA VAL A 22 7.10 -30.39 21.25
C VAL A 22 7.84 -29.12 20.78
N PRO A 23 9.18 -29.05 20.80
CA PRO A 23 9.90 -27.88 20.27
C PRO A 23 9.76 -27.73 18.74
N PHE A 24 9.59 -28.83 18.01
CA PHE A 24 9.44 -28.78 16.55
C PHE A 24 8.12 -28.12 16.13
N ILE A 25 7.03 -28.47 16.81
CA ILE A 25 5.71 -27.87 16.59
C ILE A 25 5.74 -26.37 16.94
N ASP A 26 6.43 -25.99 18.02
CA ASP A 26 6.57 -24.58 18.42
C ASP A 26 7.32 -23.76 17.35
N ILE A 27 8.39 -24.30 16.77
CA ILE A 27 9.12 -23.67 15.65
C ILE A 27 8.24 -23.55 14.40
N LEU A 28 7.44 -24.58 14.09
CA LEU A 28 6.52 -24.51 12.95
C LEU A 28 5.42 -23.47 13.16
N PHE A 29 4.88 -23.39 14.38
CA PHE A 29 3.81 -22.45 14.70
C PHE A 29 4.29 -21.00 14.70
N THR A 30 5.48 -20.75 15.24
CA THR A 30 6.13 -19.43 15.18
C THR A 30 6.43 -19.01 13.74
N LEU A 31 6.91 -19.92 12.88
CA LEU A 31 7.08 -19.65 11.45
C LEU A 31 5.76 -19.37 10.74
N LEU A 32 4.69 -20.11 11.06
CA LEU A 32 3.37 -19.92 10.43
C LEU A 32 2.77 -18.57 10.83
N ILE A 33 2.81 -18.21 12.12
CA ILE A 33 2.39 -16.88 12.56
C ILE A 33 3.21 -15.81 11.88
N PHE A 34 4.54 -15.97 11.82
CA PHE A 34 5.41 -15.02 11.15
C PHE A 34 5.04 -14.87 9.67
N LEU A 35 4.77 -15.97 8.97
CA LEU A 35 4.36 -15.96 7.56
C LEU A 35 2.98 -15.32 7.39
N VAL A 36 2.00 -15.62 8.25
CA VAL A 36 0.68 -14.98 8.19
C VAL A 36 0.79 -13.49 8.46
N VAL A 37 1.48 -13.07 9.52
CA VAL A 37 1.69 -11.66 9.87
C VAL A 37 2.43 -10.93 8.76
N THR A 38 3.54 -11.49 8.28
CA THR A 38 4.29 -10.89 7.16
C THR A 38 3.51 -10.91 5.85
N SER A 39 2.66 -11.91 5.59
CA SER A 39 1.77 -11.94 4.42
C SER A 39 0.66 -10.90 4.51
N SER A 40 0.13 -10.62 5.71
CA SER A 40 -0.78 -9.49 5.93
C SER A 40 -0.10 -8.15 5.66
N PHE A 41 1.22 -8.04 5.88
CA PHE A 41 2.01 -6.90 5.45
C PHE A 41 2.39 -6.94 3.95
N GLN A 42 2.54 -8.12 3.33
CA GLN A 42 2.78 -8.26 1.89
C GLN A 42 1.52 -8.07 1.04
N GLY A 43 0.32 -8.18 1.61
CA GLY A 43 -0.92 -7.69 1.00
C GLY A 43 -0.96 -6.17 0.84
N ILE A 44 0.02 -5.46 1.40
CA ILE A 44 0.27 -4.04 1.12
C ILE A 44 1.25 -3.91 -0.06
N ASN A 45 2.02 -4.93 -0.45
CA ASN A 45 3.02 -4.85 -1.53
C ASN A 45 2.45 -4.99 -2.97
N GLU A 46 1.13 -4.91 -3.15
CA GLU A 46 0.52 -4.36 -4.39
C GLU A 46 0.21 -2.85 -4.27
N GLY A 47 0.81 -2.15 -3.31
CA GLY A 47 0.57 -0.71 -3.09
C GLY A 47 1.28 -0.08 -1.89
N THR A 48 2.46 -0.55 -1.47
CA THR A 48 3.17 0.04 -0.32
C THR A 48 4.03 1.21 -0.79
N SER A 49 3.42 2.39 -0.86
CA SER A 49 4.14 3.64 -0.64
C SER A 49 3.61 4.24 0.67
N SER A 50 4.47 4.15 1.68
CA SER A 50 4.62 5.02 2.87
C SER A 50 3.37 5.64 3.49
N SER A 51 3.22 5.37 4.79
CA SER A 51 2.38 6.11 5.75
C SER A 51 2.87 7.54 6.00
N SER A 52 2.98 8.34 4.94
CA SER A 52 2.98 9.80 5.04
C SER A 52 1.55 10.24 4.76
N GLY A 53 0.98 11.13 5.56
CA GLY A 53 -0.31 11.77 5.25
C GLY A 53 -0.29 12.65 4.00
N LYS A 54 0.66 12.42 3.09
CA LYS A 54 0.82 13.04 1.79
C LYS A 54 0.66 11.94 0.74
N PRO A 55 -0.17 12.15 -0.30
CA PRO A 55 -0.28 11.21 -1.40
C PRO A 55 1.10 11.02 -2.05
N GLU A 56 1.58 9.78 -2.03
CA GLU A 56 2.81 9.37 -2.71
C GLU A 56 2.58 9.35 -4.22
N PRO A 57 3.46 9.95 -5.04
CA PRO A 57 3.30 9.96 -6.48
C PRO A 57 3.57 8.58 -7.08
N GLY A 58 2.53 7.95 -7.65
CA GLY A 58 2.70 6.79 -8.51
C GLY A 58 3.56 7.16 -9.72
N GLU A 59 4.74 6.53 -9.82
CA GLU A 59 5.69 6.69 -10.92
C GLU A 59 5.09 6.21 -12.25
N THR A 60 4.25 7.05 -12.86
CA THR A 60 4.09 7.08 -14.30
C THR A 60 4.94 8.24 -14.80
N LEU A 61 6.18 7.93 -15.23
CA LEU A 61 7.05 8.89 -15.91
C LEU A 61 6.44 9.26 -17.27
N GLY A 62 5.49 10.17 -17.21
CA GLY A 62 5.08 11.09 -18.27
C GLY A 62 4.73 12.42 -17.59
N PRO A 63 4.72 13.55 -18.31
CA PRO A 63 4.27 14.82 -17.75
C PRO A 63 2.74 14.77 -17.56
N SER A 64 2.25 13.91 -16.67
CA SER A 64 0.86 13.94 -16.27
C SER A 64 0.70 15.17 -15.39
N GLU A 65 0.21 16.24 -15.97
CA GLU A 65 -0.14 17.49 -15.25
C GLU A 65 -1.17 17.25 -14.14
N TYR A 66 -1.78 16.06 -14.08
CA TYR A 66 -2.82 15.70 -13.12
C TYR A 66 -2.48 14.41 -12.37
N TYR A 67 -2.70 14.42 -11.06
CA TYR A 67 -2.50 13.31 -10.15
C TYR A 67 -3.85 12.78 -9.63
N LEU A 68 -3.99 11.46 -9.52
CA LEU A 68 -5.21 10.84 -9.04
C LEU A 68 -5.29 10.86 -7.51
N ILE A 69 -6.36 11.43 -6.96
CA ILE A 69 -6.65 11.42 -5.53
C ILE A 69 -7.89 10.56 -5.26
N PRO A 70 -7.73 9.33 -4.75
CA PRO A 70 -8.85 8.50 -4.32
C PRO A 70 -9.32 8.92 -2.93
N VAL A 71 -10.64 9.04 -2.73
CA VAL A 71 -11.24 9.27 -1.42
C VAL A 71 -12.44 8.33 -1.26
N ALA A 72 -12.42 7.52 -0.20
CA ALA A 72 -13.49 6.56 0.04
C ALA A 72 -14.86 7.27 0.12
N GLY A 73 -15.76 6.92 -0.80
CA GLY A 73 -17.11 7.52 -0.86
C GLY A 73 -17.11 8.99 -1.25
N LEU A 74 -16.17 9.45 -2.07
CA LEU A 74 -16.14 10.81 -2.59
C LEU A 74 -17.45 11.15 -3.32
N LYS A 75 -18.16 12.15 -2.81
CA LYS A 75 -19.43 12.65 -3.35
C LYS A 75 -19.35 14.09 -3.80
N LYS A 76 -18.51 14.89 -3.15
CA LYS A 76 -18.45 16.32 -3.37
C LYS A 76 -17.02 16.81 -3.50
N VAL A 77 -16.75 17.65 -4.51
CA VAL A 77 -15.50 18.40 -4.64
C VAL A 77 -15.79 19.87 -4.81
N ILE A 78 -15.12 20.69 -4.02
CA ILE A 78 -15.22 22.15 -4.05
C ILE A 78 -13.85 22.71 -4.40
N VAL A 79 -13.75 23.52 -5.45
CA VAL A 79 -12.52 24.23 -5.85
C VAL A 79 -12.79 25.72 -5.76
N ASN A 80 -12.09 26.46 -4.90
CA ASN A 80 -12.30 27.90 -4.66
C ASN A 80 -13.79 28.26 -4.51
N ASN A 81 -14.52 27.51 -3.68
CA ASN A 81 -15.98 27.63 -3.45
C ASN A 81 -16.89 27.28 -4.64
N VAL A 82 -16.34 26.80 -5.76
CA VAL A 82 -17.11 26.29 -6.91
C VAL A 82 -17.26 24.78 -6.80
N ASP A 83 -18.48 24.28 -6.97
CA ASP A 83 -18.73 22.84 -7.00
C ASP A 83 -18.19 22.23 -8.30
N LYS A 84 -17.34 21.22 -8.17
CA LYS A 84 -16.70 20.47 -9.27
C LYS A 84 -16.92 18.97 -9.14
N SER A 85 -18.01 18.58 -8.48
CA SER A 85 -18.38 17.18 -8.28
C SER A 85 -18.66 16.43 -9.59
N GLU A 86 -18.93 17.13 -10.69
CA GLU A 86 -19.10 16.57 -12.03
C GLU A 86 -17.85 15.80 -12.54
N TYR A 87 -16.67 16.13 -12.01
CA TYR A 87 -15.42 15.47 -12.41
C TYR A 87 -15.11 14.21 -11.62
N ILE A 88 -15.93 13.84 -10.62
CA ILE A 88 -15.71 12.64 -9.82
C ILE A 88 -16.00 11.40 -10.66
N LYS A 89 -15.05 10.45 -10.69
CA LYS A 89 -15.27 9.10 -11.23
C LYS A 89 -14.69 8.06 -10.29
N ASN A 90 -15.42 6.97 -10.06
CA ASN A 90 -14.97 5.85 -9.22
C ASN A 90 -14.47 6.27 -7.83
N SER A 91 -15.14 7.25 -7.20
CA SER A 91 -14.72 7.83 -5.91
C SER A 91 -13.30 8.46 -5.92
N ALA A 92 -12.83 8.88 -7.09
CA ALA A 92 -11.55 9.56 -7.26
C ALA A 92 -11.71 10.82 -8.11
N ILE A 93 -10.74 11.71 -7.99
CA ILE A 93 -10.62 12.90 -8.84
C ILE A 93 -9.17 13.13 -9.23
N ALA A 94 -8.92 13.62 -10.44
CA ALA A 94 -7.59 14.01 -10.86
C ALA A 94 -7.35 15.49 -10.54
N VAL A 95 -6.27 15.82 -9.83
CA VAL A 95 -5.92 17.18 -9.39
C VAL A 95 -4.62 17.61 -10.03
N HIS A 96 -4.55 18.86 -10.50
CA HIS A 96 -3.38 19.38 -11.17
C HIS A 96 -2.16 19.45 -10.23
N THR A 97 -0.96 19.11 -10.72
CA THR A 97 0.31 19.09 -9.96
C THR A 97 0.59 20.42 -9.26
N ARG A 98 0.50 21.53 -9.99
CA ARG A 98 0.64 22.87 -9.41
C ARG A 98 -0.33 23.17 -8.25
N VAL A 99 -1.54 22.60 -8.25
CA VAL A 99 -2.50 22.76 -7.15
C VAL A 99 -2.13 21.88 -5.96
N LEU A 100 -1.48 20.74 -6.19
CA LEU A 100 -0.89 19.91 -5.14
C LEU A 100 0.32 20.56 -4.48
N ASP A 101 1.15 21.24 -5.27
CA ASP A 101 2.41 21.83 -4.81
C ASP A 101 2.22 23.20 -4.14
N GLU A 102 1.44 24.08 -4.76
CA GLU A 102 1.30 25.50 -4.35
C GLU A 102 -0.09 25.80 -3.75
N GLY A 103 -1.05 24.89 -3.89
CA GLY A 103 -2.41 25.04 -3.37
C GLY A 103 -2.60 24.41 -1.99
N GLU A 104 -3.84 24.45 -1.52
CA GLU A 104 -4.26 23.79 -0.28
C GLU A 104 -5.36 22.77 -0.58
N ILE A 105 -5.18 21.54 -0.12
CA ILE A 105 -6.16 20.46 -0.31
C ILE A 105 -6.56 19.92 1.06
N THR A 106 -7.84 20.08 1.39
CA THR A 106 -8.46 19.53 2.59
C THR A 106 -9.34 18.36 2.20
N ILE A 107 -9.00 17.16 2.68
CA ILE A 107 -9.76 15.94 2.46
C ILE A 107 -10.59 15.64 3.71
N ARG A 108 -11.90 15.46 3.56
CA ARG A 108 -12.82 15.05 4.63
C ARG A 108 -13.45 13.69 4.27
N PRO A 109 -12.79 12.57 4.59
CA PRO A 109 -13.27 11.24 4.19
C PRO A 109 -14.63 10.87 4.78
N ARG A 110 -14.92 11.30 6.02
CA ARG A 110 -16.19 11.02 6.70
C ARG A 110 -17.40 11.63 6.00
N GLU A 111 -17.21 12.78 5.36
CA GLU A 111 -18.25 13.52 4.64
C GLU A 111 -18.23 13.20 3.13
N GLY A 112 -17.21 12.50 2.64
CA GLY A 112 -17.00 12.28 1.21
C GLY A 112 -16.75 13.60 0.46
N LEU A 113 -16.04 14.54 1.09
CA LEU A 113 -15.82 15.89 0.60
C LEU A 113 -14.33 16.19 0.41
N ILE A 114 -13.97 16.79 -0.72
CA ILE A 114 -12.66 17.41 -0.93
C ILE A 114 -12.86 18.91 -1.14
N ILE A 115 -12.05 19.71 -0.46
CA ILE A 115 -12.00 21.16 -0.62
C ILE A 115 -10.61 21.50 -1.13
N ILE A 116 -10.54 22.20 -2.26
CA ILE A 116 -9.31 22.59 -2.95
C ILE A 116 -9.28 24.11 -3.02
N GLN A 117 -8.18 24.70 -2.57
CA GLN A 117 -7.83 26.08 -2.82
C GLN A 117 -6.67 26.09 -3.80
N THR A 118 -6.90 26.70 -4.95
CA THR A 118 -5.88 26.86 -6.00
C THR A 118 -4.93 28.01 -5.69
N PRO A 119 -3.68 27.95 -6.17
CA PRO A 119 -2.74 29.03 -6.00
C PRO A 119 -3.19 30.30 -6.76
N PRO A 120 -2.72 31.49 -6.35
CA PRO A 120 -3.13 32.75 -6.96
C PRO A 120 -2.81 32.79 -8.46
N GLY A 121 -3.81 33.16 -9.27
CA GLY A 121 -3.69 33.25 -10.73
C GLY A 121 -3.85 31.91 -11.47
N PHE A 122 -4.16 30.81 -10.77
CA PHE A 122 -4.46 29.54 -11.41
C PHE A 122 -5.97 29.38 -11.70
N PRO A 123 -6.36 28.98 -12.91
CA PRO A 123 -7.78 28.86 -13.26
C PRO A 123 -8.44 27.65 -12.59
N VAL A 124 -9.62 27.87 -12.00
CA VAL A 124 -10.42 26.85 -11.29
C VAL A 124 -10.75 25.65 -12.18
N ASP A 125 -11.03 25.88 -13.46
CA ASP A 125 -11.43 24.82 -14.41
C ASP A 125 -10.28 23.87 -14.76
N LYS A 126 -9.03 24.29 -14.59
CA LYS A 126 -7.86 23.42 -14.81
C LYS A 126 -7.38 22.76 -13.53
N ALA A 127 -7.97 23.08 -12.38
CA ALA A 127 -7.52 22.55 -11.09
C ALA A 127 -7.83 21.07 -10.95
N VAL A 128 -8.93 20.62 -11.55
CA VAL A 128 -9.42 19.26 -11.45
C VAL A 128 -9.88 18.74 -12.80
N LYS A 129 -9.76 17.44 -12.99
CA LYS A 129 -10.21 16.72 -14.19
C LYS A 129 -10.80 15.38 -13.80
N SER A 130 -11.65 14.83 -14.67
CA SER A 130 -12.10 13.46 -14.51
C SER A 130 -10.93 12.48 -14.67
N PRO A 131 -10.81 11.51 -13.76
CA PRO A 131 -9.96 10.33 -13.98
C PRO A 131 -10.29 9.69 -15.33
N ALA A 132 -9.26 9.32 -16.10
CA ALA A 132 -9.42 8.56 -17.34
C ALA A 132 -9.72 7.09 -17.02
#